data_AF-A0A7C5FYW5-F1
#
_entry.id   AF-A0A7C5FYW5-F1
#
_cell.length_a   1.000
_cell.length_b   1.000
_cell.length_c   1.000
_cell.angle_alpha   90.00
_cell.angle_beta   90.00
_cell.angle_gamma   90.00
#
_symmetry.space_group_name_H-M   'P 1'
#
loop_
_entity.id
_entity.type
_entity.pdbx_description
1 polymer ?
#
loop_
_entity_poly.entity_id
_entity_poly.type
_entity_poly.pdbx_seq_one_letter_code
_entity_poly.pdbx_strand_id
1 'polypeptide(L)'
;MFLESDSRNWKIEDRFFNVGTEKETTVNTIYQTIKSFLGNRSRLIYQDARLGDIYKSCLDVSKIKKILSWKAEYIFKNGIEKRVEWFEKH
;
A
#
# COMPACT_ATOMS: atom_id res chain seq x y z
N MET A 1 16.46 14.91 35.18
CA MET A 1 15.47 13.94 35.68
C MET A 1 14.88 13.25 34.46
N PHE A 2 15.57 12.22 33.99
CA PHE A 2 15.07 11.38 32.90
C PHE A 2 13.94 10.53 33.50
N LEU A 3 12.75 10.61 32.92
CA LEU A 3 11.60 9.82 33.35
C LEU A 3 11.85 8.36 32.96
N GLU A 4 12.45 7.61 33.88
CA GLU A 4 12.22 6.17 33.98
C GLU A 4 10.77 5.94 34.41
N SER A 5 9.86 5.78 33.46
CA SER A 5 8.61 5.04 33.66
C SER A 5 7.90 4.76 32.34
N ASP A 6 8.39 3.78 31.59
CA ASP A 6 7.46 2.98 30.80
C ASP A 6 7.82 1.50 31.01
N SER A 7 7.22 0.93 32.06
CA SER A 7 7.42 -0.44 32.56
C SER A 7 6.78 -1.50 31.64
N ARG A 8 6.87 -1.32 30.33
CA ARG A 8 6.37 -2.27 29.34
C ARG A 8 7.53 -3.09 28.79
N ASN A 9 7.64 -4.33 29.26
CA ASN A 9 8.53 -5.36 28.71
C ASN A 9 8.08 -5.76 27.30
N TRP A 10 8.22 -4.85 26.33
CA TRP A 10 7.94 -5.15 24.94
C TRP A 10 9.01 -6.06 24.36
N LYS A 11 8.58 -7.14 23.72
CA LYS A 11 9.49 -7.93 22.89
C LYS A 11 9.86 -7.10 21.67
N ILE A 12 11.03 -7.36 21.08
CA ILE A 12 11.48 -6.68 19.86
C ILE A 12 10.40 -6.74 18.78
N GLU A 13 9.75 -7.89 18.65
CA GLU A 13 8.65 -8.12 17.72
C GLU A 13 7.52 -7.11 17.90
N ASP A 14 7.18 -6.70 19.12
CA ASP A 14 6.08 -5.75 19.43
C ASP A 14 6.33 -4.34 18.88
N ARG A 15 7.57 -4.02 18.51
CA ARG A 15 7.98 -2.69 18.04
C ARG A 15 7.82 -2.46 16.54
N PHE A 16 7.49 -3.51 15.77
CA PHE A 16 7.33 -3.42 14.33
C PHE A 16 5.89 -3.64 13.89
N PHE A 17 5.44 -2.83 12.93
CA PHE A 17 4.10 -2.91 12.36
C PHE A 17 4.19 -2.92 10.85
N ASN A 18 3.46 -3.84 10.23
CA ASN A 18 3.15 -3.75 8.80
C ASN A 18 2.12 -2.64 8.58
N VAL A 19 2.35 -1.80 7.58
CA VAL A 19 1.44 -0.74 7.15
C VAL A 19 1.07 -1.00 5.71
N GLY A 20 -0.22 -1.20 5.43
CA GLY A 20 -0.71 -1.56 4.11
C GLY A 20 -2.22 -1.76 4.10
N THR A 21 -2.79 -1.95 2.91
CA THR A 21 -4.24 -2.06 2.75
C THR A 21 -4.80 -3.44 3.08
N GLU A 22 -3.93 -4.46 3.23
CA GLU A 22 -4.29 -5.89 3.29
C GLU A 22 -5.08 -6.37 2.06
N LYS A 23 -5.08 -5.58 0.97
CA LYS A 23 -5.78 -5.86 -0.27
C LYS A 23 -4.79 -6.02 -1.39
N GLU A 24 -4.84 -7.17 -2.02
CA GLU A 24 -4.01 -7.47 -3.18
C GLU A 24 -4.51 -6.70 -4.40
N THR A 25 -3.60 -6.27 -5.27
CA THR A 25 -3.95 -5.62 -6.53
C THR A 25 -3.00 -6.11 -7.60
N THR A 26 -3.54 -6.66 -8.70
CA THR A 26 -2.71 -7.18 -9.80
C THR A 26 -2.18 -6.04 -10.67
N VAL A 27 -1.07 -6.27 -11.37
CA VAL A 27 -0.52 -5.33 -12.37
C VAL A 27 -1.56 -4.98 -13.45
N ASN A 28 -2.38 -5.96 -13.87
CA ASN A 28 -3.47 -5.73 -14.82
C ASN A 28 -4.53 -4.78 -14.25
N THR A 29 -4.92 -4.94 -12.97
CA THR A 29 -5.86 -4.04 -12.29
C THR A 29 -5.29 -2.62 -12.18
N ILE A 30 -4.00 -2.50 -11.85
CA ILE A 30 -3.29 -1.21 -11.81
C ILE A 30 -3.36 -0.53 -13.19
N TYR A 31 -2.99 -1.24 -14.25
CA TYR A 31 -3.02 -0.74 -15.62
C TYR A 31 -4.42 -0.25 -16.03
N GLN A 32 -5.46 -1.09 -15.84
CA GLN A 32 -6.83 -0.73 -16.23
C GLN A 32 -7.35 0.48 -15.44
N THR A 33 -7.04 0.57 -14.14
CA THR A 33 -7.44 1.70 -13.30
C THR A 33 -6.83 2.99 -13.80
N ILE A 34 -5.51 3.02 -14.00
CA ILE A 34 -4.81 4.22 -14.49
C ILE A 34 -5.31 4.60 -15.89
N LYS A 35 -5.48 3.62 -16.79
CA LYS A 35 -6.02 3.84 -18.13
C LYS A 35 -7.40 4.49 -18.10
N SER A 36 -8.28 4.06 -17.20
CA SER A 36 -9.62 4.62 -17.06
C SER A 36 -9.61 6.08 -16.61
N PHE A 37 -8.70 6.47 -15.72
CA PHE A 37 -8.60 7.85 -15.26
C PHE A 37 -8.00 8.79 -16.32
N LEU A 38 -6.98 8.32 -17.06
CA LEU A 38 -6.32 9.15 -18.06
C LEU A 38 -7.08 9.25 -19.39
N GLY A 39 -8.19 8.52 -19.56
CA GLY A 39 -8.93 8.44 -20.82
C GLY A 39 -8.09 7.99 -22.02
N ASN A 40 -6.92 7.37 -21.79
CA ASN A 40 -5.93 7.14 -22.83
C ASN A 40 -6.21 5.84 -23.62
N ARG A 41 -5.79 5.83 -24.89
CA ARG A 41 -5.90 4.67 -25.78
C ARG A 41 -4.64 3.80 -25.81
N SER A 42 -3.81 3.85 -24.75
CA SER A 42 -2.60 3.04 -24.70
C SER A 42 -2.92 1.57 -24.90
N ARG A 43 -2.07 0.86 -25.65
CA ARG A 43 -2.20 -0.57 -25.89
C ARG A 43 -1.46 -1.34 -24.79
N LEU A 44 -2.10 -2.37 -24.24
CA LEU A 44 -1.45 -3.29 -23.30
C LEU A 44 -0.46 -4.17 -24.07
N ILE A 45 0.77 -4.23 -23.60
CA ILE A 45 1.83 -5.05 -24.17
C ILE A 45 2.38 -5.93 -23.03
N TYR A 46 2.24 -7.24 -23.18
CA TYR A 46 2.84 -8.20 -22.26
C TYR A 46 4.31 -8.42 -22.62
N GLN A 47 5.13 -8.61 -21.60
CA GLN A 47 6.57 -8.85 -21.69
C GLN A 47 6.93 -9.92 -20.67
N ASP A 48 8.13 -10.49 -20.79
CA ASP A 48 8.64 -11.47 -19.84
C ASP A 48 8.71 -10.89 -18.41
N ALA A 49 8.56 -11.78 -17.42
CA ALA A 49 8.68 -11.41 -16.02
C ALA A 49 10.09 -10.84 -15.77
N ARG A 50 10.17 -9.75 -14.99
CA ARG A 50 11.46 -9.15 -14.65
C ARG A 50 12.19 -10.06 -13.67
N LEU A 51 13.48 -10.28 -13.94
CA LEU A 51 14.32 -11.07 -13.04
C LEU A 51 14.37 -10.40 -11.66
N GLY A 52 14.01 -11.16 -10.62
CA GLY A 52 13.98 -10.67 -9.23
C GLY A 52 12.62 -10.13 -8.76
N ASP A 53 11.62 -10.01 -9.64
CA ASP A 53 10.26 -9.66 -9.20
C ASP A 53 9.67 -10.80 -8.34
N ILE A 54 9.09 -10.42 -7.21
CA ILE A 54 8.26 -11.32 -6.41
C ILE A 54 6.88 -11.43 -7.05
N TYR A 55 6.35 -12.65 -7.13
CA TYR A 55 5.04 -12.90 -7.76
C TYR A 55 3.88 -12.27 -6.98
N LYS A 56 3.98 -12.27 -5.65
CA LYS A 56 2.90 -11.89 -4.74
C LYS A 56 3.46 -11.25 -3.48
N SER A 57 2.88 -10.14 -3.06
CA SER A 57 3.18 -9.48 -1.79
C SER A 57 1.91 -8.84 -1.24
N CYS A 58 1.48 -9.31 -0.07
CA CYS A 58 0.37 -8.73 0.68
C CYS A 58 0.69 -8.80 2.17
N LEU A 59 0.64 -7.65 2.83
CA LEU A 59 0.94 -7.55 4.24
C LEU A 59 -0.27 -7.93 5.08
N ASP A 60 -0.06 -8.79 6.08
CA ASP A 60 -0.97 -8.91 7.22
C ASP A 60 -0.78 -7.69 8.13
N VAL A 61 -1.84 -6.91 8.31
CA VAL A 61 -1.87 -5.69 9.13
C VAL A 61 -2.77 -5.87 10.36
N SER A 62 -3.14 -7.10 10.72
CA SER A 62 -3.94 -7.44 11.90
C SER A 62 -3.37 -6.86 13.19
N LYS A 63 -2.05 -6.88 13.33
CA LYS A 63 -1.35 -6.35 14.51
C LYS A 63 -1.56 -4.85 14.71
N ILE A 64 -1.35 -4.03 13.68
CA ILE A 64 -1.48 -2.57 13.79
C ILE A 64 -2.95 -2.16 13.94
N LYS A 65 -3.87 -2.89 13.30
CA LYS A 65 -5.32 -2.74 13.50
C LYS A 65 -5.71 -2.99 14.97
N LYS A 66 -5.18 -4.05 15.58
CA LYS A 66 -5.51 -4.43 16.97
C LYS A 66 -4.90 -3.48 18.00
N ILE A 67 -3.63 -3.10 17.83
CA ILE A 67 -2.88 -2.36 18.87
C ILE A 67 -3.11 -0.85 18.77
N LEU A 68 -3.19 -0.31 17.55
CA LEU A 68 -3.28 1.14 17.32
C LEU A 68 -4.62 1.57 16.74
N SER A 69 -5.57 0.64 16.56
CA SER A 69 -6.82 0.90 15.83
C SER A 69 -6.59 1.48 14.43
N TRP A 70 -5.41 1.21 13.85
CA TRP A 70 -5.03 1.75 12.55
C TRP A 70 -5.88 1.15 11.44
N LYS A 71 -6.27 1.97 10.48
CA LYS A 71 -6.98 1.55 9.28
C LYS A 71 -6.51 2.38 8.09
N ALA A 72 -6.25 1.73 6.96
CA ALA A 72 -6.01 2.42 5.70
C ALA A 72 -7.24 3.25 5.32
N GLU A 73 -7.05 4.57 5.19
CA GLU A 73 -8.11 5.50 4.75
C GLU A 73 -8.31 5.44 3.24
N TYR A 74 -7.22 5.27 2.49
CA TYR A 74 -7.23 5.22 1.03
C TYR A 74 -7.11 3.77 0.53
N ILE A 75 -8.03 3.39 -0.35
CA ILE A 75 -7.87 2.21 -1.21
C ILE A 75 -7.19 2.60 -2.52
N PHE A 76 -6.69 1.61 -3.26
CA PHE A 76 -5.92 1.84 -4.48
C PHE A 76 -6.59 2.82 -5.46
N LYS A 77 -7.89 2.62 -5.77
CA LYS A 77 -8.63 3.48 -6.72
C LYS A 77 -8.62 4.96 -6.30
N ASN A 78 -9.01 5.26 -5.06
CA ASN A 78 -9.07 6.62 -4.53
C ASN A 78 -7.67 7.26 -4.44
N GLY A 79 -6.65 6.44 -4.15
CA GLY A 79 -5.25 6.89 -4.17
C GLY A 79 -4.78 7.28 -5.57
N ILE A 80 -5.12 6.50 -6.59
CA ILE A 80 -4.80 6.81 -8.00
C ILE A 80 -5.54 8.06 -8.47
N GLU A 81 -6.83 8.21 -8.15
CA GLU A 81 -7.62 9.41 -8.48
C GLU A 81 -6.93 10.68 -7.97
N LYS A 82 -6.63 10.75 -6.67
CA LYS A 82 -5.88 11.87 -6.08
C LYS A 82 -4.53 12.09 -6.72
N ARG A 83 -3.86 11.02 -7.14
CA ARG A 83 -2.55 11.12 -7.80
C ARG A 83 -2.67 11.73 -9.20
N VAL A 84 -3.68 11.33 -9.97
CA VAL A 84 -3.97 11.88 -11.30
C VAL A 84 -4.34 13.36 -11.18
N GLU A 85 -5.24 13.71 -10.27
CA GLU A 85 -5.62 15.11 -10.00
C GLU A 85 -4.41 16.00 -9.68
N TRP A 86 -3.44 15.46 -8.93
CA TRP A 86 -2.21 16.21 -8.61
C TRP A 86 -1.38 16.50 -9.86
N PHE A 87 -1.24 15.52 -10.77
CA PHE A 87 -0.50 15.63 -12.04
C PHE A 87 -1.21 16.53 -13.06
N GLU A 88 -2.52 16.70 -12.97
CA GLU A 88 -3.23 17.66 -13.85
C GLU A 88 -3.06 19.10 -13.38
N LYS A 89 -2.77 19.30 -12.09
CA LYS A 89 -2.57 20.62 -11.49
C LYS A 89 -1.12 21.12 -11.53
N HIS A 90 -0.14 20.25 -11.83
CA HIS A 90 1.30 20.56 -11.83
C HIS A 90 2.00 19.86 -12.99
#